data_AF-A0ABD4Z6P7-F1
#
_entry.id   AF-A0ABD4Z6P7-F1
#
_cell.length_a   1.000
_cell.length_b   1.000
_cell.length_c   1.000
_cell.angle_alpha   90.00
_cell.angle_beta   90.00
_cell.angle_gamma   90.00
#
_symmetry.space_group_name_H-M   'P 1'
#
loop_
_entity.id
_entity.type
_entity.pdbx_description
1 polymer ?
#
loop_
_entity_poly.entity_id
_entity_poly.type
_entity_poly.pdbx_seq_one_letter_code
_entity_poly.pdbx_strand_id
1 'polypeptide(L)'
;MKIPDVAKIIIKGFYDQVMNCVKYNLHCLDPPCLTAGMLDQYGISNYSAKTSFWKAVDNIISKYNGVEIFRSRFGSFKLVFYHNIEEIYRIENSNIYVDVLDCDIVECDITPRSHVLRIYLEGEYSNRVVLRINVVTLAKLAVFENPYFKDCLELFAIDPFSLSSIISLTKCIAVTLHRHQSIFSILFNRKPKDVVDIVKRSPLIKKFVDVHTVFGEGLQQSSKH
;
A
#
# COMPACT_ATOMS: atom_id res chain seq x y z
N MET A 1 9.50 -6.39 19.62
CA MET A 1 8.82 -5.16 19.16
C MET A 1 7.33 -5.45 19.04
N LYS A 2 6.43 -4.50 19.35
CA LYS A 2 4.99 -4.76 19.24
C LYS A 2 4.55 -4.64 17.77
N ILE A 3 3.59 -5.46 17.34
CA ILE A 3 3.09 -5.49 15.96
C ILE A 3 2.59 -4.11 15.47
N PRO A 4 1.87 -3.30 16.26
CA PRO A 4 1.44 -1.97 15.82
C PRO A 4 2.59 -1.03 15.49
N ASP A 5 3.70 -1.10 16.22
CA ASP A 5 4.88 -0.25 15.99
C ASP A 5 5.56 -0.64 14.68
N VAL A 6 5.68 -1.94 14.43
CA VAL A 6 6.23 -2.49 13.17
C VAL A 6 5.36 -2.08 11.99
N ALA A 7 4.04 -2.18 12.11
CA ALA A 7 3.11 -1.76 11.07
C ALA A 7 3.21 -0.25 10.77
N LYS A 8 3.36 0.60 11.79
CA LYS A 8 3.61 2.05 11.59
C LYS A 8 4.87 2.30 10.76
N ILE A 9 5.96 1.59 11.05
CA ILE A 9 7.22 1.72 10.31
C ILE A 9 7.08 1.23 8.88
N ILE A 10 6.38 0.12 8.63
CA ILE A 10 6.10 -0.36 7.27
C ILE A 10 5.33 0.71 6.47
N ILE A 11 4.28 1.30 7.06
CA ILE A 11 3.47 2.32 6.39
C ILE A 11 4.27 3.59 6.15
N LYS A 12 5.11 3.99 7.11
CA LYS A 12 5.99 5.15 6.96
C LYS A 12 7.06 4.91 5.88
N GLY A 13 7.68 3.74 5.86
CA GLY A 13 8.62 3.33 4.81
C GLY A 13 8.00 3.30 3.43
N PHE A 14 6.78 2.77 3.31
CA PHE A 14 5.99 2.82 2.09
C PHE A 14 5.79 4.27 1.62
N TYR A 15 5.35 5.19 2.50
CA TYR A 15 5.18 6.60 2.14
C TYR A 15 6.51 7.25 1.72
N ASP A 16 7.56 7.08 2.52
CA ASP A 16 8.87 7.69 2.25
C ASP A 16 9.43 7.19 0.91
N GLN A 17 9.26 5.91 0.59
CA GLN A 17 9.65 5.37 -0.70
C GLN A 17 8.85 5.97 -1.85
N VAL A 18 7.52 6.08 -1.73
CA VAL A 18 6.68 6.74 -2.76
C VAL A 18 7.15 8.18 -2.98
N MET A 19 7.44 8.91 -1.91
CA MET A 19 7.92 10.29 -2.00
C MET A 19 9.32 10.39 -2.60
N ASN A 20 10.22 9.45 -2.32
CA ASN A 20 11.53 9.38 -2.98
C ASN A 20 11.35 9.16 -4.49
N CYS A 21 10.52 8.20 -4.89
CA CYS A 21 10.22 7.95 -6.30
C CYS A 21 9.67 9.18 -7.02
N VAL A 22 8.78 9.93 -6.37
CA VAL A 22 8.22 11.18 -6.92
C VAL A 22 9.27 12.29 -6.98
N LYS A 23 10.01 12.52 -5.88
CA LYS A 23 10.98 13.61 -5.74
C LYS A 23 12.12 13.51 -6.76
N TYR A 24 12.64 12.31 -6.98
CA TYR A 24 13.77 12.06 -7.88
C TYR A 24 13.33 11.60 -9.28
N ASN A 25 12.02 11.60 -9.56
CA ASN A 25 11.44 11.16 -10.82
C ASN A 25 11.95 9.77 -11.27
N LEU A 26 12.16 8.87 -10.31
CA LEU A 26 12.60 7.49 -10.55
C LEU A 26 11.49 6.71 -11.27
N HIS A 27 11.80 5.65 -12.00
CA HIS A 27 10.81 4.73 -12.55
C HIS A 27 10.04 4.00 -11.45
N CYS A 28 10.75 3.41 -10.48
CA CYS A 28 10.17 2.65 -9.38
C CYS A 28 9.13 1.63 -9.87
N LEU A 29 9.55 0.69 -10.71
CA LEU A 29 8.69 -0.39 -11.22
C LEU A 29 8.50 -1.53 -10.21
N ASP A 30 9.55 -1.86 -9.44
CA ASP A 30 9.43 -2.83 -8.35
C ASP A 30 10.31 -2.48 -7.12
N PRO A 31 10.17 -1.25 -6.59
CA PRO A 31 11.00 -0.81 -5.48
C PRO A 31 10.62 -1.54 -4.18
N PRO A 32 11.53 -1.60 -3.20
CA PRO A 32 11.20 -2.08 -1.87
C PRO A 32 10.27 -1.08 -1.16
N CYS A 33 9.32 -1.58 -0.36
CA CYS A 33 8.64 -0.71 0.62
C CYS A 33 9.57 -0.37 1.80
N LEU A 34 10.47 -1.30 2.15
CA LEU A 34 11.40 -1.17 3.26
C LEU A 34 12.60 -2.09 3.05
N THR A 35 13.78 -1.66 3.49
CA THR A 35 14.99 -2.49 3.54
C THR A 35 15.65 -2.45 4.91
N ALA A 36 16.58 -3.38 5.18
CA ALA A 36 17.34 -3.38 6.44
C ALA A 36 18.14 -2.09 6.68
N GLY A 37 18.58 -1.40 5.61
CA GLY A 37 19.29 -0.14 5.75
C GLY A 37 18.36 1.04 6.04
N MET A 38 17.14 1.05 5.48
CA MET A 38 16.15 2.10 5.77
C MET A 38 15.75 2.13 7.25
N LEU A 39 15.85 1.00 7.97
CA LEU A 39 15.56 0.91 9.40
C LEU A 39 16.35 1.89 10.28
N ASP A 40 17.54 2.31 9.84
CA ASP A 40 18.36 3.27 10.56
C ASP A 40 17.66 4.64 10.69
N GLN A 41 16.91 5.04 9.66
CA GLN A 41 16.13 6.29 9.64
C GLN A 41 14.94 6.26 10.61
N TYR A 42 14.51 5.07 11.03
CA TYR A 42 13.43 4.86 11.98
C TYR A 42 13.93 4.57 13.40
N GLY A 43 15.23 4.82 13.67
CA GLY A 43 15.84 4.60 14.98
C GLY A 43 16.12 3.13 15.31
N ILE A 44 16.05 2.23 14.32
CA ILE A 44 16.34 0.79 14.49
C ILE A 44 17.70 0.50 13.87
N SER A 45 18.77 0.91 14.55
CA SER A 45 20.14 0.78 14.03
C SER A 45 20.88 -0.47 14.46
N ASN A 46 20.61 -0.96 15.68
CA ASN A 46 21.33 -2.12 16.20
C ASN A 46 20.82 -3.45 15.60
N TYR A 47 21.73 -4.41 15.44
CA TYR A 47 21.48 -5.69 14.79
C TYR A 47 20.34 -6.50 15.45
N SER A 48 20.27 -6.51 16.78
CA SER A 48 19.26 -7.25 17.53
C SER A 48 17.84 -6.67 17.31
N ALA A 49 17.73 -5.35 17.25
CA ALA A 49 16.49 -4.65 16.98
C ALA A 49 16.03 -4.86 15.53
N LYS A 50 16.96 -4.79 14.55
CA LYS A 50 16.67 -5.14 13.15
C LYS A 50 16.19 -6.58 13.01
N THR A 51 16.86 -7.53 13.66
CA THR A 51 16.45 -8.95 13.68
C THR A 51 15.04 -9.11 14.28
N SER A 52 14.77 -8.43 15.39
CA SER A 52 13.46 -8.45 16.05
C SER A 52 12.36 -7.82 15.20
N PHE A 53 12.69 -6.77 14.44
CA PHE A 53 11.79 -6.13 13.49
C PHE A 53 11.41 -7.10 12.37
N TRP A 54 12.38 -7.71 11.69
CA TRP A 54 12.12 -8.62 10.57
C TRP A 54 11.33 -9.88 11.00
N LYS A 55 11.62 -10.43 12.18
CA LYS A 55 10.79 -11.51 12.76
C LYS A 55 9.34 -11.07 12.97
N ALA A 56 9.11 -9.82 13.36
CA ALA A 56 7.75 -9.29 13.50
C ALA A 56 7.08 -9.05 12.13
N VAL A 57 7.84 -8.65 11.11
CA VAL A 57 7.37 -8.61 9.71
C VAL A 57 6.94 -10.00 9.27
N ASP A 58 7.74 -11.04 9.48
CA ASP A 58 7.39 -12.42 9.15
C ASP A 58 6.09 -12.87 9.81
N ASN A 59 5.87 -12.49 11.07
CA ASN A 59 4.62 -12.76 11.78
C ASN A 59 3.42 -12.00 11.20
N ILE A 60 3.61 -10.79 10.70
CA ILE A 60 2.56 -10.05 9.98
C ILE A 60 2.25 -10.78 8.68
N ILE A 61 3.28 -11.16 7.91
CA ILE A 61 3.11 -11.85 6.63
C ILE A 61 2.38 -13.17 6.82
N SER A 62 2.80 -14.02 7.76
CA SER A 62 2.15 -15.33 7.98
C SER A 62 0.66 -15.23 8.30
N LYS A 63 0.22 -14.11 8.91
CA LYS A 63 -1.17 -13.89 9.30
C LYS A 63 -2.00 -13.12 8.26
N TYR A 64 -1.38 -12.20 7.54
CA TYR A 64 -2.08 -11.22 6.69
C TYR A 64 -1.68 -11.29 5.20
N ASN A 65 -0.81 -12.22 4.80
CA ASN A 65 -0.50 -12.40 3.39
C ASN A 65 -1.71 -12.93 2.61
N GLY A 66 -1.93 -12.36 1.43
CA GLY A 66 -3.09 -12.70 0.58
C GLY A 66 -4.42 -12.15 1.11
N VAL A 67 -4.37 -11.17 2.02
CA VAL A 67 -5.58 -10.52 2.53
C VAL A 67 -6.32 -9.83 1.39
N GLU A 68 -7.57 -10.22 1.22
CA GLU A 68 -8.44 -9.68 0.18
C GLU A 68 -8.93 -8.28 0.57
N ILE A 69 -8.58 -7.30 -0.27
CA ILE A 69 -9.02 -5.91 -0.11
C ILE A 69 -10.30 -5.62 -0.89
N PHE A 70 -10.58 -6.40 -1.94
CA PHE A 70 -11.75 -6.24 -2.78
C PHE A 70 -12.16 -7.57 -3.43
N ARG A 71 -13.47 -7.88 -3.41
CA ARG A 71 -14.03 -9.05 -4.11
C ARG A 71 -15.22 -8.67 -4.98
N SER A 72 -15.24 -9.22 -6.19
CA SER A 72 -16.38 -9.20 -7.11
C SER A 72 -16.83 -10.63 -7.44
N ARG A 73 -17.85 -10.77 -8.28
CA ARG A 73 -18.35 -12.09 -8.73
C ARG A 73 -17.31 -12.89 -9.52
N PHE A 74 -16.42 -12.22 -10.24
CA PHE A 74 -15.52 -12.89 -11.21
C PHE A 74 -14.04 -12.73 -10.89
N GLY A 75 -13.70 -11.90 -9.91
CA GLY A 75 -12.32 -11.68 -9.51
C GLY A 75 -12.16 -11.07 -8.12
N SER A 76 -10.97 -11.25 -7.58
CA SER A 76 -10.55 -10.80 -6.24
C SER A 76 -9.25 -10.01 -6.36
N PHE A 77 -9.07 -9.05 -5.46
CA PHE A 77 -7.85 -8.29 -5.33
C PHE A 77 -7.35 -8.42 -3.90
N LYS A 78 -6.10 -8.83 -3.76
CA LYS A 78 -5.46 -9.12 -2.49
C LYS A 78 -4.13 -8.41 -2.36
N LEU A 79 -3.76 -8.09 -1.12
CA LEU A 79 -2.42 -7.64 -0.81
C LEU A 79 -1.53 -8.84 -0.56
N VAL A 80 -0.40 -8.89 -1.26
CA VAL A 80 0.62 -9.91 -1.11
C VAL A 80 1.90 -9.27 -0.60
N PHE A 81 2.39 -9.77 0.52
CA PHE A 81 3.62 -9.32 1.14
C PHE A 81 4.72 -10.31 0.78
N TYR A 82 5.85 -9.78 0.34
CA TYR A 82 7.02 -10.55 -0.03
C TYR A 82 8.21 -10.04 0.76
N HIS A 83 8.73 -10.88 1.67
CA HIS A 83 9.94 -10.62 2.42
C HIS A 83 10.99 -11.64 2.03
N ASN A 84 12.15 -11.16 1.61
CA ASN A 84 13.30 -11.98 1.27
C ASN A 84 14.61 -11.30 1.66
N ILE A 85 15.70 -12.08 1.62
CA ILE A 85 17.06 -11.57 1.73
C ILE A 85 17.66 -11.65 0.33
N GLU A 86 18.05 -10.49 -0.20
CA GLU A 86 18.54 -10.37 -1.56
C GLU A 86 19.57 -9.27 -1.70
N GLU A 87 20.18 -9.19 -2.88
CA GLU A 87 20.94 -8.02 -3.30
C GLU A 87 19.97 -6.90 -3.70
N ILE A 88 20.25 -5.68 -3.27
CA ILE A 88 19.43 -4.52 -3.61
C ILE A 88 20.29 -3.31 -3.95
N TYR A 89 19.78 -2.49 -4.86
CA TYR A 89 20.44 -1.27 -5.31
C TYR A 89 20.06 -0.09 -4.43
N ARG A 90 21.02 0.78 -4.19
CA ARG A 90 20.86 1.99 -3.39
C ARG A 90 21.50 3.15 -4.12
N ILE A 91 20.79 4.26 -4.28
CA ILE A 91 21.38 5.46 -4.88
C ILE A 91 22.60 5.88 -4.05
N GLU A 92 23.73 6.12 -4.72
CA GLU A 92 24.99 6.47 -4.06
C GLU A 92 24.82 7.65 -3.09
N ASN A 93 25.52 7.59 -1.95
CA ASN A 93 25.48 8.62 -0.91
C ASN A 93 24.07 8.92 -0.36
N SER A 94 23.14 7.98 -0.48
CA SER A 94 21.78 8.10 0.04
C SER A 94 21.34 6.83 0.79
N ASN A 95 20.16 6.90 1.41
CA ASN A 95 19.46 5.74 1.98
C ASN A 95 18.21 5.38 1.17
N ILE A 96 18.23 5.66 -0.13
CA ILE A 96 17.12 5.41 -1.05
C ILE A 96 17.44 4.14 -1.81
N TYR A 97 16.62 3.11 -1.59
CA TYR A 97 16.77 1.82 -2.23
C TYR A 97 15.84 1.74 -3.43
N VAL A 98 16.35 1.22 -4.55
CA VAL A 98 15.67 1.29 -5.84
C VAL A 98 15.70 -0.06 -6.55
N ASP A 99 14.93 -0.18 -7.62
CA ASP A 99 15.08 -1.31 -8.53
C ASP A 99 16.23 -1.08 -9.52
N VAL A 100 16.66 -2.13 -10.20
CA VAL A 100 17.84 -2.08 -11.09
C VAL A 100 17.67 -1.10 -12.25
N LEU A 101 16.44 -0.85 -12.71
CA LEU A 101 16.18 0.02 -13.86
C LEU A 101 16.35 1.49 -13.50
N ASP A 102 16.12 1.84 -12.23
CA ASP A 102 16.40 3.19 -11.74
C ASP A 102 17.92 3.49 -11.80
N CYS A 103 18.79 2.47 -11.73
CA CYS A 103 20.24 2.67 -11.81
C CYS A 103 20.76 2.99 -13.21
N ASP A 104 19.90 2.94 -14.23
CA ASP A 104 20.23 3.44 -15.58
C ASP A 104 20.20 4.99 -15.63
N ILE A 105 19.51 5.63 -14.68
CA ILE A 105 19.32 7.10 -14.63
C ILE A 105 20.01 7.77 -13.44
N VAL A 106 20.42 7.01 -12.42
CA VAL A 106 21.17 7.49 -11.25
C VAL A 106 22.26 6.50 -10.85
N GLU A 107 23.37 6.99 -10.28
CA GLU A 107 24.44 6.13 -9.78
C GLU A 107 23.99 5.34 -8.54
N CYS A 108 24.29 4.04 -8.53
CA CYS A 108 23.85 3.11 -7.49
C CYS A 108 24.99 2.27 -6.94
N ASP A 109 25.01 2.14 -5.61
CA ASP A 109 25.73 1.10 -4.88
C ASP A 109 24.92 -0.20 -4.83
N ILE A 110 25.63 -1.33 -4.86
CA ILE A 110 25.06 -2.64 -4.57
C ILE A 110 25.14 -2.91 -3.06
N THR A 111 23.99 -3.18 -2.44
CA THR A 111 23.92 -3.65 -1.04
C THR A 111 23.63 -5.16 -1.02
N PRO A 112 24.63 -6.00 -0.70
CA PRO A 112 24.43 -7.44 -0.67
C PRO A 112 23.63 -7.89 0.57
N ARG A 113 22.84 -8.95 0.41
CA ARG A 113 22.16 -9.68 1.50
C ARG A 113 21.35 -8.76 2.45
N SER A 114 20.58 -7.85 1.88
CA SER A 114 19.66 -7.00 2.64
C SER A 114 18.32 -7.71 2.82
N HIS A 115 17.69 -7.56 3.99
CA HIS A 115 16.27 -7.86 4.11
C HIS A 115 15.48 -6.83 3.32
N VAL A 116 14.54 -7.32 2.51
CA VAL A 116 13.71 -6.49 1.64
C VAL A 116 12.26 -6.88 1.79
N LEU A 117 11.39 -5.88 2.03
CA LEU A 117 9.95 -6.05 2.00
C LEU A 117 9.38 -5.38 0.75
N ARG A 118 8.69 -6.15 -0.07
CA ARG A 118 7.81 -5.65 -1.14
C ARG A 118 6.37 -5.99 -0.83
N ILE A 119 5.47 -5.12 -1.25
CA ILE A 119 4.03 -5.33 -1.12
C ILE A 119 3.42 -5.15 -2.50
N TYR A 120 2.58 -6.10 -2.89
CA TYR A 120 1.93 -6.13 -4.19
C TYR A 120 0.42 -6.12 -4.03
N LEU A 121 -0.24 -5.46 -4.96
CA LEU A 121 -1.64 -5.70 -5.27
C LEU A 121 -1.71 -6.79 -6.34
N GLU A 122 -2.28 -7.95 -5.98
CA GLU A 122 -2.55 -9.03 -6.93
C GLU A 122 -4.04 -9.08 -7.27
N GLY A 123 -4.35 -9.07 -8.57
CA GLY A 123 -5.68 -9.28 -9.11
C GLY A 123 -5.81 -10.69 -9.68
N GLU A 124 -6.82 -11.42 -9.24
CA GLU A 124 -7.14 -12.76 -9.71
C GLU A 124 -8.46 -12.77 -10.48
N TYR A 125 -8.50 -13.50 -11.59
CA TYR A 125 -9.70 -13.79 -12.36
C TYR A 125 -9.74 -15.29 -12.67
N SER A 126 -10.86 -15.95 -12.37
CA SER A 126 -11.00 -17.42 -12.53
C SER A 126 -9.83 -18.21 -11.91
N ASN A 127 -9.40 -17.84 -10.70
CA ASN A 127 -8.26 -18.42 -9.96
C ASN A 127 -6.90 -18.32 -10.68
N ARG A 128 -6.75 -17.39 -11.62
CA ARG A 128 -5.47 -17.06 -12.26
C ARG A 128 -5.08 -15.64 -11.90
N VAL A 129 -3.83 -15.43 -11.52
CA VAL A 129 -3.27 -14.08 -11.34
C VAL A 129 -3.19 -13.43 -12.71
N VAL A 130 -3.96 -12.35 -12.89
CA VAL A 130 -4.00 -11.58 -14.14
C VAL A 130 -3.29 -10.23 -14.01
N LEU A 131 -3.05 -9.79 -12.78
CA LEU A 131 -2.35 -8.55 -12.47
C LEU A 131 -1.54 -8.73 -11.20
N ARG A 132 -0.28 -8.26 -11.22
CA ARG A 132 0.52 -8.05 -10.03
C ARG A 132 1.26 -6.73 -10.18
N ILE A 133 0.99 -5.78 -9.29
CA ILE A 133 1.62 -4.46 -9.31
C ILE A 133 2.15 -4.12 -7.91
N ASN A 134 3.37 -3.58 -7.85
CA ASN A 134 3.94 -3.11 -6.60
C ASN A 134 3.14 -1.89 -6.07
N VAL A 135 2.86 -1.87 -4.76
CA VAL A 135 2.01 -0.82 -4.17
C VAL A 135 2.68 0.55 -4.16
N VAL A 136 4.02 0.62 -4.08
CA VAL A 136 4.79 1.87 -4.17
C VAL A 136 4.59 2.47 -5.56
N THR A 137 4.75 1.65 -6.61
CA THR A 137 4.51 2.04 -8.00
C THR A 137 3.08 2.55 -8.19
N LEU A 138 2.09 1.82 -7.67
CA LEU A 138 0.69 2.21 -7.78
C LEU A 138 0.40 3.54 -7.07
N ALA A 139 0.94 3.75 -5.88
CA ALA A 139 0.75 4.98 -5.13
C ALA A 139 1.47 6.17 -5.78
N LYS A 140 2.66 5.97 -6.33
CA LYS A 140 3.39 6.97 -7.11
C LYS A 140 2.56 7.43 -8.32
N LEU A 141 1.98 6.49 -9.07
CA LEU A 141 1.08 6.81 -10.19
C LEU A 141 -0.14 7.62 -9.70
N ALA A 142 -0.74 7.23 -8.57
CA ALA A 142 -1.86 7.96 -7.99
C ALA A 142 -1.50 9.40 -7.58
N VAL A 143 -0.28 9.63 -7.06
CA VAL A 143 0.23 10.97 -6.72
C VAL A 143 0.44 11.82 -7.97
N PHE A 144 0.99 11.26 -9.05
CA PHE A 144 1.14 12.00 -10.30
C PHE A 144 -0.19 12.34 -10.96
N GLU A 145 -1.17 11.45 -10.88
CA GLU A 145 -2.52 11.70 -11.41
C GLU A 145 -3.30 12.74 -10.58
N ASN A 146 -3.10 12.74 -9.27
CA ASN A 146 -3.78 13.61 -8.33
C ASN A 146 -2.82 14.08 -7.22
N PRO A 147 -2.27 15.32 -7.31
CA PRO A 147 -1.37 15.85 -6.30
C PRO A 147 -1.95 15.84 -4.87
N TYR A 148 -3.27 15.99 -4.71
CA TYR A 148 -3.93 15.90 -3.39
C TYR A 148 -3.85 14.50 -2.77
N PHE A 149 -3.61 13.46 -3.58
CA PHE A 149 -3.40 12.11 -3.07
C PHE A 149 -2.16 12.03 -2.17
N LYS A 150 -1.15 12.88 -2.43
CA LYS A 150 0.04 12.99 -1.57
C LYS A 150 -0.34 13.36 -0.14
N ASP A 151 -1.18 14.38 0.04
CA ASP A 151 -1.56 14.88 1.37
C ASP A 151 -2.37 13.82 2.13
N CYS A 152 -3.28 13.13 1.45
CA CYS A 152 -4.01 11.99 2.01
C CYS A 152 -3.08 10.86 2.47
N LEU A 153 -2.07 10.55 1.66
CA LEU A 153 -1.10 9.50 1.95
C LEU A 153 -0.19 9.90 3.13
N GLU A 154 0.22 11.17 3.20
CA GLU A 154 1.00 11.71 4.30
C GLU A 154 0.24 11.64 5.63
N LEU A 155 -1.02 12.07 5.66
CA LEU A 155 -1.87 11.96 6.85
C LEU A 155 -2.01 10.51 7.33
N PHE A 156 -2.17 9.58 6.38
CA PHE A 156 -2.19 8.16 6.69
C PHE A 156 -0.85 7.63 7.23
N ALA A 157 0.28 8.14 6.72
CA ALA A 157 1.60 7.75 7.20
C ALA A 157 1.90 8.26 8.62
N ILE A 158 1.37 9.43 8.99
CA ILE A 158 1.53 10.03 10.32
C ILE A 158 0.70 9.26 11.36
N ASP A 159 -0.56 8.98 11.06
CA ASP A 159 -1.47 8.28 11.98
C ASP A 159 -2.31 7.21 11.26
N PRO A 160 -1.73 6.03 10.98
CA PRO A 160 -2.37 5.01 10.14
C PRO A 160 -3.56 4.31 10.80
N PHE A 161 -3.69 4.42 12.12
CA PHE A 161 -4.75 3.75 12.87
C PHE A 161 -5.89 4.68 13.25
N SER A 162 -5.77 5.99 12.98
CA SER A 162 -6.89 6.91 13.15
C SER A 162 -7.93 6.72 12.06
N LEU A 163 -9.19 6.71 12.50
CA LEU A 163 -10.35 6.66 11.61
C LEU A 163 -10.37 7.84 10.63
N SER A 164 -9.95 9.04 11.05
CA SER A 164 -9.95 10.22 10.18
C SER A 164 -8.97 10.05 9.01
N SER A 165 -7.77 9.54 9.28
CA SER A 165 -6.75 9.26 8.27
C SER A 165 -7.21 8.18 7.28
N ILE A 166 -7.81 7.10 7.79
CA ILE A 166 -8.37 6.01 6.96
C ILE A 166 -9.48 6.54 6.04
N ILE A 167 -10.41 7.35 6.57
CA ILE A 167 -11.49 7.95 5.79
C ILE A 167 -10.93 8.91 4.74
N SER A 168 -9.97 9.75 5.10
CA SER A 168 -9.33 10.69 4.18
C SER A 168 -8.68 9.97 2.99
N LEU A 169 -7.85 8.96 3.28
CA LEU A 169 -7.22 8.13 2.24
C LEU A 169 -8.26 7.42 1.37
N THR A 170 -9.31 6.87 1.97
CA THR A 170 -10.39 6.18 1.23
C THR A 170 -11.11 7.14 0.27
N LYS A 171 -11.37 8.38 0.69
CA LYS A 171 -11.96 9.42 -0.18
C LYS A 171 -11.03 9.75 -1.34
N CYS A 172 -9.74 9.94 -1.09
CA CYS A 172 -8.74 10.17 -2.13
C CYS A 172 -8.67 9.03 -3.14
N ILE A 173 -8.67 7.77 -2.67
CA ILE A 173 -8.74 6.59 -3.54
C ILE A 173 -10.03 6.60 -4.37
N ALA A 174 -11.19 6.89 -3.77
CA ALA A 174 -12.47 6.93 -4.48
C ALA A 174 -12.48 7.98 -5.61
N VAL A 175 -11.91 9.16 -5.37
CA VAL A 175 -11.77 10.22 -6.40
C VAL A 175 -10.90 9.74 -7.57
N THR A 176 -9.74 9.14 -7.28
CA THR A 176 -8.85 8.58 -8.32
C THR A 176 -9.56 7.49 -9.11
N LEU A 177 -10.24 6.55 -8.43
CA LEU A 177 -10.99 5.48 -9.11
C LEU A 177 -12.15 6.02 -9.96
N HIS A 178 -12.83 7.08 -9.50
CA HIS A 178 -13.92 7.70 -10.25
C HIS A 178 -13.44 8.30 -11.56
N ARG A 179 -12.27 8.96 -11.57
CA ARG A 179 -11.67 9.54 -12.77
C ARG A 179 -11.37 8.49 -13.84
N HIS A 180 -10.94 7.29 -13.43
CA HIS A 180 -10.63 6.17 -14.33
C HIS A 180 -11.74 5.10 -14.39
N GLN A 181 -13.00 5.53 -14.20
CA GLN A 181 -14.14 4.60 -14.14
C GLN A 181 -14.31 3.73 -15.39
N SER A 182 -13.87 4.18 -16.57
CA SER A 182 -13.93 3.40 -17.81
C SER A 182 -13.07 2.14 -17.72
N ILE A 183 -11.82 2.27 -17.26
CA ILE A 183 -10.89 1.16 -17.03
C ILE A 183 -11.45 0.22 -15.96
N PHE A 184 -11.97 0.80 -14.86
CA PHE A 184 -12.52 0.02 -13.77
C PHE A 184 -13.78 -0.76 -14.20
N SER A 185 -14.62 -0.18 -15.06
CA SER A 185 -15.81 -0.86 -15.57
C SER A 185 -15.47 -2.09 -16.42
N ILE A 186 -14.36 -2.05 -17.17
CA ILE A 186 -13.86 -3.18 -17.97
C ILE A 186 -13.35 -4.29 -17.05
N LEU A 187 -12.58 -3.94 -16.01
CA LEU A 187 -11.96 -4.92 -15.12
C LEU A 187 -12.94 -5.53 -14.10
N PHE A 188 -13.98 -4.80 -13.70
CA PHE A 188 -14.80 -5.15 -12.53
C PHE A 188 -16.30 -5.27 -12.81
N ASN A 189 -16.74 -5.10 -14.07
CA ASN A 189 -18.14 -5.04 -14.52
C ASN A 189 -19.01 -3.95 -13.85
N ARG A 190 -18.74 -3.50 -12.61
CA ARG A 190 -19.45 -2.43 -11.89
C ARG A 190 -18.54 -1.72 -10.89
N LYS A 191 -18.41 -0.40 -11.05
CA LYS A 191 -17.74 0.51 -10.10
C LYS A 191 -18.37 0.47 -8.70
N PRO A 192 -17.60 0.71 -7.62
CA PRO A 192 -18.16 1.17 -6.37
C PRO A 192 -18.88 2.50 -6.60
N LYS A 193 -20.12 2.64 -6.14
CA LYS A 193 -20.91 3.89 -6.34
C LYS A 193 -20.49 5.00 -5.39
N ASP A 194 -20.11 4.64 -4.19
CA ASP A 194 -19.84 5.52 -3.06
C ASP A 194 -18.91 4.82 -2.05
N VAL A 195 -18.54 5.53 -0.98
CA VAL A 195 -17.69 4.99 0.09
C VAL A 195 -18.34 3.77 0.75
N VAL A 196 -19.68 3.73 0.84
CA VAL A 196 -20.40 2.60 1.42
C VAL A 196 -20.22 1.33 0.57
N ASP A 197 -20.25 1.44 -0.75
CA ASP A 197 -19.99 0.33 -1.67
C ASP A 197 -18.53 -0.13 -1.60
N ILE A 198 -17.57 0.78 -1.40
CA ILE A 198 -16.17 0.43 -1.13
C ILE A 198 -16.06 -0.37 0.18
N VAL A 199 -16.67 0.10 1.27
CA VAL A 199 -16.67 -0.59 2.57
C VAL A 199 -17.33 -1.96 2.47
N LYS A 200 -18.48 -2.08 1.78
CA LYS A 200 -19.19 -3.34 1.58
C LYS A 200 -18.38 -4.36 0.80
N ARG A 201 -17.61 -3.92 -0.19
CA ARG A 201 -16.78 -4.77 -1.05
C ARG A 201 -15.39 -5.05 -0.50
N SER A 202 -15.00 -4.36 0.57
CA SER A 202 -13.76 -4.60 1.30
C SER A 202 -14.01 -5.41 2.58
N PRO A 203 -13.73 -6.73 2.59
CA PRO A 203 -13.91 -7.57 3.77
C PRO A 203 -13.13 -7.07 4.98
N LEU A 204 -12.02 -6.39 4.75
CA LEU A 204 -11.21 -5.75 5.78
C LEU A 204 -11.90 -4.54 6.39
N ILE A 205 -12.27 -3.55 5.58
CA ILE A 205 -12.83 -2.29 6.10
C ILE A 205 -14.15 -2.57 6.82
N LYS A 206 -14.94 -3.53 6.33
CA LYS A 206 -16.19 -3.98 7.00
C LYS A 206 -15.99 -4.47 8.44
N LYS A 207 -14.78 -4.94 8.81
CA LYS A 207 -14.47 -5.36 10.20
C LYS A 207 -14.17 -4.18 11.13
N PHE A 208 -13.78 -3.03 10.59
CA PHE A 208 -13.33 -1.87 11.35
C PHE A 208 -14.28 -0.67 11.26
N VAL A 209 -15.15 -0.65 10.25
CA VAL A 209 -16.15 0.38 10.02
C VAL A 209 -17.51 -0.27 10.16
N ASP A 210 -18.19 0.00 11.27
CA ASP A 210 -19.61 -0.26 11.37
C ASP A 210 -20.33 0.80 10.52
N VAL A 211 -20.88 0.35 9.40
CA VAL A 211 -21.44 1.20 8.34
C VAL A 211 -22.59 2.06 8.86
N HIS A 212 -23.26 1.62 9.94
CA HIS A 212 -24.34 2.34 10.59
C HIS A 212 -23.89 3.52 11.45
N THR A 213 -22.68 3.46 12.01
CA THR A 213 -22.14 4.50 12.92
C THR A 213 -21.37 5.59 12.18
N VAL A 214 -20.78 5.30 11.02
CA VAL A 214 -19.94 6.27 10.27
C VAL A 214 -20.74 7.12 9.27
N PHE A 215 -21.89 6.63 8.79
CA PHE A 215 -22.72 7.32 7.79
C PHE A 215 -24.15 7.57 8.27
N GLY A 216 -24.31 7.97 9.54
CA GLY A 216 -25.59 8.13 10.24
C GLY A 216 -26.79 8.50 9.36
N GLU A 217 -27.86 7.73 9.52
CA GLU A 217 -29.26 8.04 9.18
C GLU A 217 -29.51 8.73 7.81
N GLY A 218 -29.42 7.95 6.73
CA GLY A 218 -29.91 8.38 5.39
C GLY A 218 -30.66 7.30 4.60
N LEU A 219 -30.92 6.13 5.20
CA LEU A 219 -31.69 5.05 4.57
C LEU A 219 -32.86 4.64 5.48
N GLN A 220 -33.71 5.59 5.84
CA GLN A 220 -35.11 5.32 6.06
C GLN A 220 -35.94 6.18 5.12
N GLN A 221 -36.98 5.55 4.57
CA GLN A 221 -38.01 6.08 3.67
C GLN A 221 -37.68 6.10 2.17
N SER A 222 -37.85 4.93 1.53
CA SER A 222 -38.57 4.82 0.26
C SER A 222 -38.94 3.35 -0.02
N SER A 223 -39.74 2.76 0.87
CA SER A 223 -40.54 1.58 0.53
C SER A 223 -41.75 1.52 1.46
N LYS A 224 -42.78 2.27 1.09
CA LYS A 224 -44.21 2.04 1.39
C LYS A 224 -45.01 3.18 0.78
N HIS A 225 -45.36 3.02 -0.49
CA HIS A 225 -46.74 3.04 -0.98
C HIS A 225 -46.77 2.41 -2.36
#